data_AF-A0A0L1JM79-F1
#
_entry.id   AF-A0A0L1JM79-F1
#
_cell.length_a   1.000
_cell.length_b   1.000
_cell.length_c   1.000
_cell.angle_alpha   90.00
_cell.angle_beta   90.00
_cell.angle_gamma   90.00
#
_symmetry.space_group_name_H-M   'P 1'
#
loop_
_entity.id
_entity.type
_entity.pdbx_description
1 polymer ?
#
loop_
_entity_poly.entity_id
_entity_poly.type
_entity_poly.pdbx_seq_one_letter_code
_entity_poly.pdbx_strand_id
1 'polypeptide(L)' 'MDSVLGTTMQEVQASLAAMGYEVRKAEMEDGMIEVYFVRDRERGEVYVNPQTGAVTKLKLKS' A
#
# COMPACT_ATOMS: atom_id res chain seq x y z
N MET A 1 15.05 -3.95 -2.86
CA MET A 1 14.05 -4.62 -3.70
C MET A 1 12.92 -3.63 -3.84
N ASP A 2 12.85 -2.95 -4.98
CA ASP A 2 11.85 -1.92 -5.21
C ASP A 2 10.53 -2.62 -5.55
N SER A 3 9.69 -2.82 -4.53
CA SER A 3 8.40 -3.48 -4.70
C SER A 3 7.46 -2.62 -5.55
N VAL A 4 6.89 -3.21 -6.61
CA VAL A 4 5.85 -2.59 -7.45
C VAL A 4 4.52 -3.25 -7.12
N LEU A 5 3.53 -2.45 -6.72
CA LEU A 5 2.20 -2.92 -6.28
C LEU A 5 1.09 -2.62 -7.28
N GLY A 6 1.36 -1.75 -8.26
CA GLY A 6 0.39 -1.31 -9.25
C GLY A 6 0.22 0.21 -9.27
N THR A 7 -0.35 0.71 -10.35
CA THR A 7 -0.49 2.15 -10.64
C THR A 7 -1.85 2.70 -10.24
N THR A 8 -2.81 1.83 -9.96
CA THR A 8 -4.16 2.18 -9.52
C THR A 8 -4.42 1.70 -8.10
N MET A 9 -5.36 2.35 -7.40
CA MET A 9 -5.77 1.92 -6.06
C MET A 9 -6.21 0.45 -6.02
N GLN A 10 -6.94 -0.02 -7.03
CA GLN A 10 -7.41 -1.40 -7.10
C GLN A 10 -6.28 -2.40 -7.25
N GLU A 11 -5.28 -2.12 -8.10
CA GLU A 11 -4.10 -2.97 -8.25
C GLU A 11 -3.29 -3.04 -6.95
N VAL A 12 -3.06 -1.89 -6.30
CA VAL A 12 -2.31 -1.85 -5.03
C VAL A 12 -3.03 -2.66 -3.96
N GLN A 13 -4.35 -2.51 -3.83
CA GLN A 13 -5.15 -3.29 -2.88
C GLN A 13 -5.10 -4.79 -3.18
N ALA A 14 -5.25 -5.18 -4.45
CA ALA A 14 -5.20 -6.57 -4.87
C ALA A 14 -3.82 -7.21 -4.59
N SER A 15 -2.74 -6.48 -4.88
CA SER A 15 -1.36 -6.92 -4.60
C SER A 15 -1.13 -7.11 -3.10
N LEU A 16 -1.57 -6.17 -2.27
CA LEU A 16 -1.46 -6.28 -0.81
C LEU A 16 -2.28 -7.46 -0.26
N ALA A 17 -3.51 -7.64 -0.73
CA ALA A 17 -4.35 -8.76 -0.34
C ALA A 17 -3.74 -10.11 -0.74
N ALA A 18 -3.16 -10.22 -1.94
CA ALA A 18 -2.46 -11.42 -2.42
C ALA A 18 -1.22 -11.77 -1.58
N MET A 19 -0.60 -10.77 -0.94
CA MET A 19 0.52 -10.95 -0.01
C MET A 19 0.07 -11.24 1.44
N GLY A 20 -1.24 -11.32 1.70
CA GLY A 20 -1.81 -11.62 3.01
C GLY A 20 -2.01 -10.41 3.92
N TYR A 21 -1.93 -9.18 3.39
CA TYR A 21 -2.29 -7.98 4.13
C TYR A 21 -3.80 -7.74 4.08
N GLU A 22 -4.40 -7.45 5.23
CA GLU A 22 -5.79 -6.99 5.28
C GLU A 22 -5.82 -5.49 5.00
N VAL A 23 -6.27 -5.09 3.81
CA VAL A 23 -6.45 -3.68 3.48
C VAL A 23 -7.68 -3.13 4.20
N ARG A 24 -7.50 -2.02 4.91
CA ARG A 24 -8.55 -1.36 5.70
C ARG A 24 -9.00 -0.04 5.10
N LYS A 25 -8.09 0.68 4.42
CA LYS A 25 -8.38 1.95 3.76
C LYS A 25 -7.38 2.16 2.63
N ALA A 26 -7.83 2.74 1.52
CA ALA A 26 -6.97 3.17 0.43
C ALA A 26 -7.45 4.54 -0.07
N GLU A 27 -6.53 5.49 -0.19
CA GLU A 27 -6.83 6.87 -0.57
C GLU A 27 -5.74 7.43 -1.47
N MET A 28 -6.08 8.53 -2.16
CA MET A 28 -5.13 9.35 -2.90
C MET A 28 -4.79 10.57 -2.05
N GLU A 29 -3.56 10.66 -1.56
CA GLU A 29 -3.09 11.74 -0.70
C GLU A 29 -1.71 12.21 -1.15
N ASP A 30 -1.49 13.52 -1.27
CA ASP A 30 -0.23 14.13 -1.73
C ASP A 30 0.34 13.54 -3.04
N GLY A 31 -0.56 13.12 -3.95
CA GLY A 31 -0.19 12.49 -5.23
C GLY A 31 0.26 11.02 -5.12
N MET A 32 0.06 10.39 -3.95
CA MET A 32 0.48 9.03 -3.63
C MET A 32 -0.72 8.16 -3.27
N ILE A 33 -0.73 6.92 -3.75
CA ILE A 33 -1.72 5.94 -3.29
C ILE A 33 -1.28 5.50 -1.90
N GLU A 34 -2.01 5.92 -0.89
CA GLU A 34 -1.79 5.53 0.50
C GLU A 34 -2.75 4.41 0.86
N VAL A 35 -2.20 3.30 1.38
CA VAL A 35 -3.00 2.15 1.82
C VAL A 35 -2.66 1.82 3.27
N TYR A 36 -3.69 1.90 4.12
CA TYR A 36 -3.64 1.41 5.49
C TYR A 36 -4.01 -0.08 5.54
N PHE A 37 -3.16 -0.88 6.17
CA PHE A 37 -3.30 -2.32 6.24
C PHE A 37 -3.02 -2.89 7.64
N VAL A 38 -3.47 -4.13 7.85
CA VAL A 38 -3.17 -4.93 9.04
C VAL A 38 -2.55 -6.26 8.61
N ARG A 39 -1.51 -6.71 9.31
CA ARG A 39 -0.93 -8.06 9.18
C ARG A 39 -0.35 -8.49 10.51
N ASP A 40 -0.60 -9.74 10.91
CA ASP A 40 -0.04 -10.31 12.15
C ASP A 40 -0.32 -9.45 13.41
N ARG A 41 -1.49 -8.77 13.42
CA ARG A 41 -1.94 -7.78 14.44
C ARG A 41 -1.18 -6.45 14.43
N GLU A 42 -0.20 -6.28 13.56
CA GLU A 42 0.48 -5.00 13.32
C GLU A 42 -0.25 -4.19 12.26
N ARG A 43 -0.21 -2.87 12.42
CA ARG A 43 -0.86 -1.90 11.53
C ARG A 43 0.22 -1.16 10.75
N GLY A 44 -0.06 -0.81 9.50
CA GLY A 44 0.88 -0.03 8.72
C GLY A 44 0.23 0.75 7.58
N GLU A 45 1.00 1.65 7.00
CA GLU A 45 0.68 2.42 5.81
C GLU A 45 1.76 2.20 4.77
N VAL A 46 1.36 1.96 3.53
CA VAL A 46 2.26 1.95 2.37
C VAL A 46 1.85 3.06 1.41
N TYR A 47 2.84 3.75 0.86
CA TYR A 47 2.67 4.82 -0.11
C TYR A 47 3.25 4.36 -1.44
N VAL A 48 2.44 4.45 -2.50
CA VAL A 48 2.78 3.96 -3.83
C VAL A 48 2.67 5.08 -4.84
N ASN A 49 3.72 5.27 -5.65
CA ASN A 49 3.70 6.26 -6.71
C ASN A 49 2.74 5.78 -7.82
N PRO A 50 1.64 6.50 -8.13
CA PRO A 50 0.65 6.03 -9.10
C PRO A 50 1.18 6.02 -10.54
N GLN A 51 2.29 6.71 -10.85
CA GLN A 51 2.88 6.72 -12.19
C GLN A 51 3.75 5.49 -12.46
N THR A 52 4.42 4.97 -11.42
CA THR A 52 5.38 3.87 -11.56
C THR A 52 4.94 2.58 -10.88
N GLY A 53 3.97 2.68 -9.98
CA GLY A 53 3.52 1.62 -9.08
C GLY A 53 4.53 1.25 -8.00
N ALA A 54 5.63 1.98 -7.87
CA ALA A 54 6.68 1.70 -6.90
C ALA A 54 6.28 2.13 -5.49
N VAL A 55 6.58 1.28 -4.50
CA VAL A 55 6.52 1.66 -3.09
C VAL A 55 7.58 2.72 -2.82
N THR A 56 7.17 3.89 -2.34
CA THR A 56 8.09 4.97 -1.98
C THR A 56 8.26 5.11 -0.47
N LYS A 57 7.31 4.60 0.32
CA LYS A 57 7.36 4.65 1.77
C LYS A 57 6.55 3.53 2.40
N LEU A 58 7.08 3.01 3.51
CA LEU A 58 6.39 2.11 4.42
C LEU A 58 6.48 2.69 5.84
N LYS A 59 5.35 2.80 6.53
CA LYS A 59 5.27 3.19 7.94
C LYS A 59 4.59 2.07 8.71
N LEU A 60 5.27 1.49 9.68
CA LEU A 60 4.65 0.61 10.67
C LEU A 60 4.17 1.46 11.85
N LYS A 61 2.96 1.19 12.32
CA LYS A 61 2.37 1.87 13.48
C LYS A 61 2.50 0.95 14.70
N SER A 62 3.25 1.42 15.70
CA SER A 62 3.39 0.82 17.04
C SER A 62 2.12 0.97 17.87
#